data_AF-A0A518MVK4-F1
#
_entry.id   AF-A0A518MVK4-F1
#
_cell.length_a   1.000
_cell.length_b   1.000
_cell.length_c   1.000
_cell.angle_alpha   90.00
_cell.angle_beta   90.00
_cell.angle_gamma   90.00
#
_symmetry.space_group_name_H-M   'P 1'
#
loop_
_entity.id
_entity.type
_entity.pdbx_description
1 polymer ?
#
loop_
_entity_poly.entity_id
_entity_poly.type
_entity_poly.pdbx_seq_one_letter_code
_entity_poly.pdbx_strand_id
1 'polypeptide(L)'
;MKIIQSFWTGNSTDIKSNYGWFSYKYNWLSWILSSHQLVKFHKEVELYTDRFGYEILITKLQLPYTRVHVVLDDLNHYPNDLWGVSKIKVYQMQTEPFLHVDGDVFVWESLDVKFRCATLLTQNLEITGDNYTKMWNEISPELLYMPDEMERYHKRSDNFGCNMGVTGGNDIDFFKEYAAISIDFLDKNKKAWPKINCLNFNLFFEQVLFYQFAQNRDVKIDFLFDEVYNDGYYSGFAEFQDVPDKKYLHLLGAYKKNPAICKAMEVYVMKNYPQCYSKWAVMINEAEGEQNEIEFLTPEKSAELISVFDDELKRGKFSAEHYLLKRDLYTEGLPGSFKSLLRKKEDFNIVLLDGLEQKVSELNDEEVLFLEIKEHNAMPGKYELDDLDQIALAKIEKGILYSEFITEMMVHFDCETQEQQDNVLALLNGLLTNYIVLKIIAIYR
;
A
#
# COMPACT_ATOMS: atom_id res chain seq x y z
N MET A 1 -17.33 -14.66 -6.67
CA MET A 1 -16.43 -15.71 -6.14
C MET A 1 -16.15 -15.34 -4.69
N LYS A 2 -15.65 -16.25 -3.86
CA LYS A 2 -15.24 -15.82 -2.51
C LYS A 2 -13.86 -15.16 -2.55
N ILE A 3 -13.65 -14.16 -1.72
CA ILE A 3 -12.33 -13.62 -1.45
C ILE A 3 -11.70 -14.43 -0.32
N ILE A 4 -10.43 -14.76 -0.45
CA ILE A 4 -9.65 -15.38 0.61
C ILE A 4 -8.38 -14.57 0.88
N GLN A 5 -7.94 -14.53 2.13
CA GLN A 5 -6.62 -14.02 2.50
C GLN A 5 -5.90 -15.05 3.35
N SER A 6 -4.57 -15.07 3.29
CA SER A 6 -3.75 -15.96 4.11
C SER A 6 -2.73 -15.17 4.91
N PHE A 7 -2.65 -15.43 6.21
CA PHE A 7 -1.62 -14.85 7.09
C PHE A 7 -0.99 -15.93 7.95
N TRP A 8 0.27 -16.25 7.68
CA TRP A 8 1.08 -17.16 8.47
C TRP A 8 2.20 -16.39 9.15
N THR A 9 2.37 -16.59 10.45
CA THR A 9 3.31 -15.85 11.28
C THR A 9 4.71 -16.47 11.25
N GLY A 10 4.90 -17.60 10.57
CA GLY A 10 6.21 -18.25 10.46
C GLY A 10 6.62 -18.94 11.76
N ASN A 11 5.66 -19.45 12.55
CA ASN A 11 5.87 -19.94 13.92
C ASN A 11 6.40 -18.87 14.89
N SER A 12 6.34 -17.59 14.52
CA SER A 12 6.64 -16.47 15.41
C SER A 12 5.40 -16.10 16.22
N THR A 13 5.63 -15.76 17.49
CA THR A 13 4.63 -15.13 18.37
C THR A 13 5.03 -13.69 18.72
N ASP A 14 5.95 -13.09 17.95
CA ASP A 14 6.40 -11.72 18.17
C ASP A 14 5.54 -10.74 17.37
N ILE A 15 4.73 -9.97 18.08
CA ILE A 15 3.89 -8.90 17.52
C ILE A 15 4.72 -7.80 16.81
N LYS A 16 6.00 -7.66 17.17
CA LYS A 16 6.93 -6.68 16.60
C LYS A 16 7.61 -7.16 15.31
N SER A 17 7.24 -8.35 14.81
CA SER A 17 7.63 -8.83 13.49
C SER A 17 7.08 -7.89 12.41
N ASN A 18 7.96 -7.35 11.56
CA ASN A 18 7.57 -6.31 10.60
C ASN A 18 6.98 -6.84 9.28
N TYR A 19 7.17 -8.12 8.95
CA TYR A 19 6.66 -8.75 7.72
C TYR A 19 6.97 -7.95 6.43
N GLY A 20 8.16 -7.36 6.36
CA GLY A 20 8.60 -6.57 5.21
C GLY A 20 8.15 -5.10 5.23
N TRP A 21 7.42 -4.65 6.24
CA TRP A 21 7.04 -3.24 6.41
C TRP A 21 8.16 -2.38 6.98
N PHE A 22 8.08 -1.07 6.78
CA PHE A 22 8.96 -0.08 7.41
C PHE A 22 8.95 -0.20 8.94
N SER A 23 7.78 -0.49 9.51
CA SER A 23 7.58 -0.84 10.91
C SER A 23 6.44 -1.85 11.04
N TYR A 24 6.51 -2.72 12.05
CA TYR A 24 5.47 -3.71 12.36
C TYR A 24 4.10 -3.07 12.62
N LYS A 25 4.10 -1.82 13.11
CA LYS A 25 2.93 -0.96 13.25
C LYS A 25 2.10 -0.89 11.95
N TYR A 26 2.77 -0.69 10.82
CA TYR A 26 2.13 -0.57 9.51
C TYR A 26 1.64 -1.91 8.95
N ASN A 27 2.28 -3.03 9.31
CA ASN A 27 1.76 -4.35 8.94
C ASN A 27 0.33 -4.54 9.45
N TRP A 28 0.09 -4.24 10.72
CA TRP A 28 -1.23 -4.41 11.33
C TRP A 28 -2.27 -3.41 10.80
N LEU A 29 -1.86 -2.17 10.51
CA LEU A 29 -2.71 -1.18 9.82
C LEU A 29 -3.09 -1.62 8.41
N SER A 30 -2.16 -2.27 7.69
CA SER A 30 -2.43 -2.83 6.37
C SER A 30 -3.53 -3.91 6.43
N TRP A 31 -3.45 -4.83 7.39
CA TRP A 31 -4.50 -5.83 7.59
C TRP A 31 -5.85 -5.23 7.96
N ILE A 32 -5.87 -4.15 8.76
CA ILE A 32 -7.09 -3.39 9.02
C ILE A 32 -7.66 -2.86 7.71
N LEU A 33 -6.87 -2.12 6.92
CA LEU A 33 -7.36 -1.51 5.69
C LEU A 33 -7.82 -2.55 4.67
N SER A 34 -6.98 -3.57 4.41
CA SER A 34 -7.25 -4.62 3.42
C SER A 34 -8.54 -5.37 3.74
N SER A 35 -8.67 -5.90 4.97
CA SER A 35 -9.86 -6.67 5.37
C SER A 35 -11.15 -5.85 5.30
N HIS A 36 -11.14 -4.60 5.78
CA HIS A 36 -12.32 -3.74 5.76
C HIS A 36 -12.73 -3.36 4.34
N GLN A 37 -11.76 -3.02 3.48
CA GLN A 37 -12.05 -2.72 2.08
C GLN A 37 -12.61 -3.94 1.36
N LEU A 38 -12.03 -5.13 1.56
CA LEU A 38 -12.55 -6.34 0.93
C LEU A 38 -13.98 -6.66 1.37
N VAL A 39 -14.27 -6.60 2.67
CA VAL A 39 -15.62 -6.86 3.22
C VAL A 39 -16.63 -5.79 2.79
N LYS A 40 -16.19 -4.55 2.59
CA LYS A 40 -17.04 -3.47 2.09
C LYS A 40 -17.53 -3.72 0.65
N PHE A 41 -16.72 -4.38 -0.18
CA PHE A 41 -17.01 -4.57 -1.60
C PHE A 41 -17.31 -6.02 -2.02
N HIS A 42 -17.16 -6.99 -1.11
CA HIS A 42 -17.38 -8.41 -1.37
C HIS A 42 -18.22 -9.05 -0.27
N LYS A 43 -19.08 -10.00 -0.66
CA LYS A 43 -20.01 -10.66 0.27
C LYS A 43 -19.35 -11.70 1.16
N GLU A 44 -18.32 -12.37 0.64
CA GLU A 44 -17.64 -13.49 1.28
C GLU A 44 -16.15 -13.22 1.26
N VAL A 45 -15.59 -12.98 2.44
CA VAL A 45 -14.16 -12.73 2.66
C VAL A 45 -13.71 -13.64 3.79
N GLU A 46 -12.90 -14.65 3.48
CA GLU A 46 -12.41 -15.64 4.45
C GLU A 46 -10.92 -15.41 4.77
N LEU A 47 -10.55 -15.54 6.04
CA LEU A 47 -9.16 -15.53 6.48
C LEU A 47 -8.69 -16.95 6.77
N TYR A 48 -7.51 -17.32 6.26
CA TYR A 48 -6.78 -18.51 6.64
C TYR A 48 -5.54 -18.08 7.42
N THR A 49 -5.38 -18.56 8.64
CA THR A 49 -4.29 -18.12 9.52
C THR A 49 -3.84 -19.22 10.47
N ASP A 50 -2.81 -18.96 11.26
CA ASP A 50 -2.39 -19.78 12.40
C ASP A 50 -2.93 -19.22 13.71
N ARG A 51 -2.66 -19.89 14.84
CA ARG A 51 -3.16 -19.47 16.16
C ARG A 51 -2.73 -18.06 16.55
N PHE A 52 -1.49 -17.66 16.25
CA PHE A 52 -1.02 -16.32 16.62
C PHE A 52 -1.65 -15.25 15.74
N GLY A 53 -1.77 -15.49 14.43
CA GLY A 53 -2.49 -14.62 13.53
C GLY A 53 -3.97 -14.49 13.90
N TYR A 54 -4.63 -15.56 14.35
CA TYR A 54 -6.00 -15.50 14.88
C TYR A 54 -6.09 -14.63 16.15
N GLU A 55 -5.15 -14.78 17.09
CA GLU A 55 -5.10 -13.95 18.29
C GLU A 55 -5.03 -12.46 17.93
N ILE A 56 -4.11 -12.08 17.05
CA ILE A 56 -3.91 -10.68 16.68
C ILE A 56 -5.07 -10.16 15.81
N LEU A 57 -5.33 -10.80 14.67
CA LEU A 57 -6.25 -10.28 13.66
C LEU A 57 -7.72 -10.38 14.10
N ILE A 58 -8.09 -11.42 14.86
CA ILE A 58 -9.50 -11.65 15.22
C ILE A 58 -9.79 -11.31 16.67
N THR A 59 -8.95 -11.75 17.61
CA THR A 59 -9.24 -11.53 19.03
C THR A 59 -8.96 -10.09 19.44
N LYS A 60 -7.78 -9.55 19.08
CA LYS A 60 -7.40 -8.17 19.42
C LYS A 60 -7.98 -7.13 18.46
N LEU A 61 -7.72 -7.26 17.16
CA LEU A 61 -8.14 -6.27 16.17
C LEU A 61 -9.60 -6.40 15.73
N GLN A 62 -10.21 -7.58 15.91
CA GLN A 62 -11.60 -7.85 15.54
C GLN A 62 -11.90 -7.53 14.07
N LEU A 63 -11.01 -7.99 13.17
CA LEU A 63 -11.17 -7.74 11.74
C LEU A 63 -12.44 -8.40 11.18
N PRO A 64 -13.11 -7.79 10.18
CA PRO A 64 -14.49 -8.08 9.83
C PRO A 64 -14.67 -9.30 8.90
N TYR A 65 -13.76 -10.29 8.96
CA TYR A 65 -13.84 -11.48 8.11
C TYR A 65 -15.14 -12.25 8.31
N THR A 66 -15.71 -12.72 7.20
CA THR A 66 -16.96 -13.48 7.21
C THR A 66 -16.79 -14.90 7.73
N ARG A 67 -15.57 -15.45 7.61
CA ARG A 67 -15.16 -16.75 8.16
C ARG A 67 -13.65 -16.75 8.43
N VAL A 68 -13.22 -17.49 9.43
CA VAL A 68 -11.80 -17.64 9.77
C VAL A 68 -11.45 -19.11 9.95
N HIS A 69 -10.32 -19.52 9.37
CA HIS A 69 -9.78 -20.88 9.41
C HIS A 69 -8.41 -20.87 10.08
N VAL A 70 -8.26 -21.56 11.21
CA VAL A 70 -6.99 -21.65 11.95
C VAL A 70 -6.31 -22.97 11.58
N VAL A 71 -5.52 -22.94 10.51
CA VAL A 71 -4.98 -24.14 9.84
C VAL A 71 -3.50 -24.01 9.46
N LEU A 72 -2.90 -22.82 9.56
CA LEU A 72 -1.55 -22.58 9.06
C LEU A 72 -0.43 -22.96 10.05
N ASP A 73 -0.77 -23.37 11.28
CA ASP A 73 0.20 -23.98 12.21
C ASP A 73 0.88 -25.23 11.59
N ASP A 74 0.21 -25.92 10.67
CA ASP A 74 0.76 -27.07 9.93
C ASP A 74 2.03 -26.71 9.14
N LEU A 75 2.23 -25.43 8.82
CA LEU A 75 3.37 -24.93 8.05
C LEU A 75 4.60 -24.64 8.92
N ASN A 76 4.51 -24.75 10.26
CA ASN A 76 5.58 -24.38 11.19
C ASN A 76 6.88 -25.21 11.07
N HIS A 77 6.90 -26.20 10.18
CA HIS A 77 8.09 -26.98 9.83
C HIS A 77 8.91 -26.36 8.66
N TYR A 78 8.37 -25.35 7.98
CA TYR A 78 9.07 -24.54 6.97
C TYR A 78 9.82 -23.37 7.64
N PRO A 79 10.92 -22.89 7.03
CA PRO A 79 11.51 -21.59 7.36
C PRO A 79 10.48 -20.46 7.27
N ASN A 80 10.52 -19.53 8.24
CA ASN A 80 9.63 -18.37 8.28
C ASN A 80 9.79 -17.43 7.06
N ASP A 81 10.95 -17.43 6.41
CA ASP A 81 11.22 -16.68 5.19
C ASP A 81 10.40 -17.18 3.98
N LEU A 82 9.86 -18.41 4.00
CA LEU A 82 9.02 -18.96 2.93
C LEU A 82 7.56 -18.47 3.03
N TRP A 83 7.35 -17.16 3.07
CA TRP A 83 6.04 -16.54 3.27
C TRP A 83 4.95 -16.99 2.27
N GLY A 84 5.33 -17.29 1.02
CA GLY A 84 4.42 -17.72 -0.05
C GLY A 84 3.79 -19.09 0.18
N VAL A 85 4.38 -19.94 1.03
CA VAL A 85 3.87 -21.30 1.30
C VAL A 85 2.47 -21.29 1.90
N SER A 86 2.14 -20.24 2.66
CA SER A 86 0.81 -20.02 3.23
C SER A 86 -0.26 -19.90 2.15
N LYS A 87 0.02 -19.16 1.09
CA LYS A 87 -0.89 -18.95 -0.04
C LYS A 87 -1.08 -20.26 -0.82
N ILE A 88 0.02 -20.94 -1.15
CA ILE A 88 -0.01 -22.23 -1.85
C ILE A 88 -0.85 -23.26 -1.09
N LYS A 89 -0.65 -23.36 0.24
CA LYS A 89 -1.44 -24.26 1.08
C LYS A 89 -2.93 -23.91 1.01
N VAL A 90 -3.26 -22.63 1.05
CA VAL A 90 -4.64 -22.16 1.01
C VAL A 90 -5.27 -22.41 -0.36
N TYR A 91 -4.54 -22.27 -1.47
CA TYR A 91 -5.02 -22.62 -2.82
C TYR A 91 -5.40 -24.10 -2.90
N GLN A 92 -4.55 -24.98 -2.37
CA GLN A 92 -4.77 -26.43 -2.33
C GLN A 92 -6.07 -26.79 -1.58
N MET A 93 -6.48 -26.00 -0.59
CA MET A 93 -7.67 -26.24 0.22
C MET A 93 -8.97 -25.81 -0.45
N GLN A 94 -8.92 -25.05 -1.55
CA GLN A 94 -10.13 -24.51 -2.16
C GLN A 94 -10.93 -25.61 -2.88
N THR A 95 -12.25 -25.50 -2.79
CA THR A 95 -13.21 -26.45 -3.40
C THR A 95 -14.21 -25.75 -4.31
N GLU A 96 -14.12 -24.43 -4.44
CA GLU A 96 -15.00 -23.58 -5.21
C GLU A 96 -14.22 -22.34 -5.71
N PRO A 97 -14.72 -21.64 -6.76
CA PRO A 97 -14.06 -20.45 -7.31
C PRO A 97 -13.73 -19.39 -6.26
N PHE A 98 -12.48 -18.94 -6.27
CA PHE A 98 -11.94 -18.01 -5.28
C PHE A 98 -11.05 -16.95 -5.93
N LEU A 99 -10.85 -15.84 -5.22
CA LEU A 99 -9.74 -14.91 -5.44
C LEU A 99 -9.01 -14.74 -4.12
N HIS A 100 -7.73 -15.09 -4.10
CA HIS A 100 -6.81 -14.71 -3.04
C HIS A 100 -6.35 -13.28 -3.24
N VAL A 101 -6.27 -12.53 -2.14
CA VAL A 101 -5.84 -11.12 -2.13
C VAL A 101 -4.84 -10.92 -0.99
N ASP A 102 -3.68 -10.34 -1.29
CA ASP A 102 -2.64 -10.09 -0.30
C ASP A 102 -3.08 -9.04 0.75
N GLY A 103 -2.52 -9.13 1.96
CA GLY A 103 -2.86 -8.26 3.10
C GLY A 103 -2.41 -6.80 2.94
N ASP A 104 -1.69 -6.49 1.87
CA ASP A 104 -1.18 -5.18 1.44
C ASP A 104 -1.84 -4.67 0.15
N VAL A 105 -2.90 -5.35 -0.29
CA VAL A 105 -3.78 -4.93 -1.38
C VAL A 105 -5.04 -4.27 -0.82
N PHE A 106 -5.40 -3.12 -1.40
CA PHE A 106 -6.56 -2.32 -1.01
C PHE A 106 -7.42 -2.02 -2.25
N VAL A 107 -8.74 -2.17 -2.12
CA VAL A 107 -9.69 -2.01 -3.23
C VAL A 107 -10.80 -1.03 -2.89
N TRP A 108 -11.26 -0.24 -3.85
CA TRP A 108 -12.44 0.64 -3.74
C TRP A 108 -13.59 0.23 -4.67
N GLU A 109 -13.51 -0.98 -5.22
CA GLU A 109 -14.56 -1.61 -6.00
C GLU A 109 -14.50 -3.13 -5.82
N SER A 110 -15.55 -3.83 -6.28
CA SER A 110 -15.58 -5.29 -6.28
C SER A 110 -14.73 -5.84 -7.41
N LEU A 111 -13.87 -6.82 -7.09
CA LEU A 111 -13.09 -7.59 -8.05
C LEU A 111 -13.97 -8.63 -8.80
N ASP A 112 -15.13 -8.99 -8.23
CA ASP A 112 -15.99 -10.05 -8.77
C ASP A 112 -16.56 -9.74 -10.16
N VAL A 113 -16.86 -8.48 -10.45
CA VAL A 113 -17.61 -8.11 -11.67
C VAL A 113 -16.77 -8.35 -12.92
N LYS A 114 -15.47 -8.06 -12.86
CA LYS A 114 -14.55 -8.19 -13.99
C LYS A 114 -14.08 -9.62 -14.21
N PHE A 115 -13.91 -10.40 -13.13
CA PHE A 115 -13.21 -11.70 -13.20
C PHE A 115 -14.07 -12.92 -12.89
N ARG A 116 -15.40 -12.75 -12.80
CA ARG A 116 -16.34 -13.85 -12.55
C ARG A 116 -16.10 -15.08 -13.43
N CYS A 117 -15.71 -14.88 -14.69
CA CYS A 117 -15.53 -15.94 -15.68
C CYS A 117 -14.06 -16.25 -15.98
N ALA A 118 -13.10 -15.65 -15.26
CA ALA A 118 -11.69 -15.91 -15.49
C ALA A 118 -11.36 -17.37 -15.13
N THR A 119 -10.72 -18.10 -16.03
CA THR A 119 -10.24 -19.47 -15.73
C THR A 119 -9.16 -19.39 -14.66
N LEU A 120 -8.14 -18.56 -14.92
CA LEU A 120 -7.08 -18.15 -14.03
C LEU A 120 -6.97 -16.62 -14.09
N LEU A 121 -6.74 -15.99 -12.96
CA LEU A 121 -6.52 -14.56 -12.80
C LEU A 121 -5.25 -14.36 -11.97
N THR A 122 -4.38 -13.45 -12.40
CA THR A 122 -3.35 -12.85 -11.55
C THR A 122 -3.40 -11.32 -11.64
N GLN A 123 -2.66 -10.61 -10.80
CA GLN A 123 -2.69 -9.15 -10.80
C GLN A 123 -2.17 -8.58 -12.13
N ASN A 124 -0.96 -8.96 -12.52
CA ASN A 124 -0.34 -8.53 -13.78
C ASN A 124 0.76 -9.51 -14.18
N LEU A 125 1.21 -9.40 -15.43
CA LEU A 125 2.39 -10.09 -15.90
C LEU A 125 3.65 -9.28 -15.58
N GLU A 126 4.75 -9.96 -15.28
CA GLU A 126 6.04 -9.34 -14.99
C GLU A 126 7.15 -9.97 -15.80
N ILE A 127 8.05 -9.14 -16.34
CA ILE A 127 9.29 -9.60 -16.95
C ILE A 127 10.25 -10.00 -15.84
N THR A 128 10.71 -11.25 -15.85
CA THR A 128 11.75 -11.71 -14.92
C THR A 128 13.12 -11.30 -15.43
N GLY A 129 13.47 -10.02 -15.22
CA GLY A 129 14.68 -9.40 -15.72
C GLY A 129 15.93 -9.75 -14.91
N ASP A 130 16.83 -8.77 -14.79
CA ASP A 130 18.14 -8.94 -14.15
C ASP A 130 18.02 -9.31 -12.66
N ASN A 131 17.03 -8.78 -11.94
CA ASN A 131 16.87 -9.10 -10.52
C ASN A 131 16.47 -10.56 -10.33
N TYR A 132 15.48 -11.04 -11.07
CA TYR A 132 15.09 -12.46 -11.05
C TYR A 132 16.25 -13.37 -11.47
N THR A 133 16.98 -13.00 -12.52
CA THR A 133 18.13 -13.76 -13.00
C THR A 133 19.20 -13.89 -11.93
N LYS A 134 19.54 -12.79 -11.24
CA LYS A 134 20.48 -12.79 -10.12
C LYS A 134 20.02 -13.71 -8.99
N MET A 135 18.77 -13.54 -8.54
CA MET A 135 18.19 -14.37 -7.48
C MET A 135 18.19 -15.86 -7.85
N TRP A 136 17.87 -16.18 -9.10
CA TRP A 136 17.83 -17.56 -9.59
C TRP A 136 19.21 -18.20 -9.67
N ASN A 137 20.24 -17.45 -10.08
CA ASN A 137 21.61 -17.95 -10.14
C ASN A 137 22.19 -18.22 -8.75
N GLU A 138 21.70 -17.55 -7.70
CA GLU A 138 22.05 -17.83 -6.31
C GLU A 138 21.32 -19.07 -5.75
N ILE A 139 20.12 -19.39 -6.26
CA ILE A 139 19.27 -20.47 -5.73
C ILE A 139 19.48 -21.79 -6.50
N SER A 140 19.36 -21.74 -7.82
CA SER A 140 19.23 -22.93 -8.67
C SER A 140 20.38 -23.94 -8.58
N PRO A 141 21.66 -23.55 -8.40
CA PRO A 141 22.75 -24.51 -8.27
C PRO A 141 22.69 -25.38 -7.02
N GLU A 142 22.00 -24.92 -5.96
CA GLU A 142 21.89 -25.65 -4.69
C GLU A 142 20.62 -26.53 -4.63
N LEU A 143 19.71 -26.40 -5.58
CA LEU A 143 18.47 -27.18 -5.63
C LEU A 143 18.78 -28.65 -5.93
N LEU A 144 18.16 -29.54 -5.15
CA LEU A 144 18.19 -31.00 -5.32
C LEU A 144 17.09 -31.51 -6.24
N TYR A 145 16.08 -30.70 -6.48
CA TYR A 145 14.93 -31.03 -7.32
C TYR A 145 14.45 -29.79 -8.07
N MET A 146 14.05 -29.98 -9.32
CA MET A 146 13.43 -28.96 -10.18
C MET A 146 12.17 -29.58 -10.79
N PRO A 147 10.99 -28.93 -10.71
CA PRO A 147 9.82 -29.37 -11.44
C PRO A 147 10.06 -29.35 -12.94
N ASP A 148 9.47 -30.31 -13.66
CA ASP A 148 9.59 -30.39 -15.12
C ASP A 148 9.06 -29.11 -15.78
N GLU A 149 8.09 -28.46 -15.14
CA GLU A 149 7.49 -27.23 -15.66
C GLU A 149 8.45 -26.05 -15.67
N MET A 150 9.43 -26.04 -14.77
CA MET A 150 10.46 -25.01 -14.69
C MET A 150 11.62 -25.23 -15.68
N GLU A 151 11.61 -26.32 -16.46
CA GLU A 151 12.70 -26.63 -17.39
C GLU A 151 12.92 -25.53 -18.44
N ARG A 152 11.83 -24.92 -18.94
CA ARG A 152 11.91 -23.82 -19.91
C ARG A 152 12.49 -22.57 -19.28
N TYR A 153 12.05 -22.23 -18.07
CA TYR A 153 12.55 -21.07 -17.33
C TYR A 153 14.05 -21.16 -17.14
N HIS A 154 14.56 -22.33 -16.73
CA HIS A 154 15.98 -22.55 -16.48
C HIS A 154 16.89 -22.37 -17.71
N LYS A 155 16.35 -22.47 -18.94
CA LYS A 155 17.12 -22.49 -20.19
C LYS A 155 17.02 -21.22 -21.04
N ARG A 156 16.17 -20.26 -20.68
CA ARG A 156 15.89 -19.05 -21.49
C ARG A 156 16.24 -17.77 -20.73
N SER A 157 16.67 -16.75 -21.45
CA SER A 157 16.97 -15.42 -20.90
C SER A 157 15.73 -14.59 -20.63
N ASP A 158 14.67 -14.79 -21.44
CA ASP A 158 13.47 -13.96 -21.39
C ASP A 158 12.33 -14.81 -20.85
N ASN A 159 11.94 -14.55 -19.60
CA ASN A 159 10.86 -15.27 -18.94
C ASN A 159 9.90 -14.28 -18.27
N PHE A 160 8.75 -14.83 -17.87
CA PHE A 160 7.74 -14.10 -17.14
C PHE A 160 7.41 -14.79 -15.82
N GLY A 161 6.97 -13.98 -14.88
CA GLY A 161 6.29 -14.37 -13.66
C GLY A 161 4.96 -13.64 -13.59
N CYS A 162 4.07 -14.11 -12.73
CA CYS A 162 2.82 -13.42 -12.46
C CYS A 162 2.92 -12.70 -11.11
N ASN A 163 2.57 -11.42 -11.06
CA ASN A 163 2.34 -10.78 -9.77
C ASN A 163 1.09 -11.41 -9.14
N MET A 164 1.24 -11.95 -7.94
CA MET A 164 0.19 -12.72 -7.28
C MET A 164 -0.51 -11.97 -6.14
N GLY A 165 -0.42 -10.64 -6.10
CA GLY A 165 -1.15 -9.80 -5.13
C GLY A 165 -2.67 -10.01 -5.17
N VAL A 166 -3.20 -10.32 -6.34
CA VAL A 166 -4.52 -10.91 -6.54
C VAL A 166 -4.35 -12.15 -7.40
N THR A 167 -4.80 -13.31 -6.94
CA THR A 167 -4.71 -14.58 -7.69
C THR A 167 -5.94 -15.44 -7.47
N GLY A 168 -6.51 -16.02 -8.51
CA GLY A 168 -7.54 -17.05 -8.34
C GLY A 168 -8.22 -17.40 -9.64
N GLY A 169 -9.44 -17.89 -9.59
CA GLY A 169 -10.21 -18.23 -10.78
C GLY A 169 -11.18 -19.37 -10.57
N ASN A 170 -11.67 -19.90 -11.69
CA ASN A 170 -12.68 -20.95 -11.70
C ASN A 170 -12.10 -22.36 -11.84
N ASP A 171 -10.85 -22.49 -12.29
CA ASP A 171 -10.20 -23.80 -12.49
C ASP A 171 -9.56 -24.33 -11.20
N ILE A 172 -10.39 -24.92 -10.34
CA ILE A 172 -9.96 -25.43 -9.03
C ILE A 172 -8.98 -26.60 -9.15
N ASP A 173 -9.11 -27.41 -10.20
CA ASP A 173 -8.20 -28.54 -10.42
C ASP A 173 -6.81 -28.03 -10.80
N PHE A 174 -6.71 -26.99 -11.65
CA PHE A 174 -5.46 -26.31 -11.92
C PHE A 174 -4.78 -25.84 -10.64
N PHE A 175 -5.49 -25.11 -9.75
CA PHE A 175 -4.91 -24.60 -8.50
C PHE A 175 -4.44 -25.72 -7.56
N LYS A 176 -5.16 -26.83 -7.48
CA LYS A 176 -4.77 -27.99 -6.65
C LYS A 176 -3.51 -28.67 -7.18
N GLU A 177 -3.44 -28.87 -8.50
CA GLU A 177 -2.29 -29.50 -9.13
C GLU A 177 -1.05 -28.60 -9.06
N TYR A 178 -1.21 -27.32 -9.40
CA TYR A 178 -0.19 -26.29 -9.23
C TYR A 178 0.35 -26.27 -7.79
N ALA A 179 -0.55 -26.19 -6.80
CA ALA A 179 -0.14 -26.14 -5.41
C ALA A 179 0.58 -27.41 -4.96
N ALA A 180 0.17 -28.58 -5.45
CA ALA A 180 0.86 -29.84 -5.17
C ALA A 180 2.29 -29.84 -5.75
N ILE A 181 2.48 -29.32 -6.96
CA ILE A 181 3.82 -29.19 -7.59
C ILE A 181 4.67 -28.18 -6.83
N SER A 182 4.12 -27.03 -6.44
CA SER A 182 4.83 -26.02 -5.63
C SER A 182 5.26 -26.56 -4.26
N ILE A 183 4.39 -27.32 -3.58
CA ILE A 183 4.73 -27.96 -2.29
C ILE A 183 5.81 -29.02 -2.48
N ASP A 184 5.71 -29.87 -3.51
CA ASP A 184 6.73 -30.87 -3.83
C ASP A 184 8.08 -30.21 -4.19
N PHE A 185 8.04 -29.07 -4.89
CA PHE A 185 9.22 -28.26 -5.18
C PHE A 185 9.91 -27.77 -3.91
N LEU A 186 9.15 -27.32 -2.91
CA LEU A 186 9.67 -26.92 -1.61
C LEU A 186 10.23 -28.12 -0.82
N ASP A 187 9.43 -29.17 -0.67
CA ASP A 187 9.71 -30.30 0.23
C ASP A 187 10.92 -31.12 -0.22
N LYS A 188 11.04 -31.39 -1.53
CA LYS A 188 12.20 -32.10 -2.08
C LYS A 188 13.50 -31.28 -1.98
N ASN A 189 13.39 -29.96 -1.83
CA ASN A 189 14.52 -29.05 -1.62
C ASN A 189 14.77 -28.68 -0.15
N LYS A 190 14.15 -29.38 0.82
CA LYS A 190 14.34 -29.13 2.25
C LYS A 190 15.80 -29.07 2.72
N LYS A 191 16.66 -29.90 2.15
CA LYS A 191 18.10 -29.93 2.48
C LYS A 191 18.88 -28.75 1.88
N ALA A 192 18.31 -28.05 0.88
CA ALA A 192 18.92 -26.89 0.25
C ALA A 192 18.58 -25.58 0.97
N TRP A 193 17.49 -25.51 1.74
CA TRP A 193 17.05 -24.28 2.43
C TRP A 193 18.16 -23.55 3.22
N PRO A 194 19.07 -24.22 3.97
CA PRO A 194 20.13 -23.52 4.70
C PRO A 194 21.18 -22.85 3.79
N LYS A 195 21.17 -23.13 2.49
CA LYS A 195 22.16 -22.65 1.52
C LYS A 195 21.60 -21.62 0.55
N ILE A 196 20.29 -21.50 0.46
CA ILE A 196 19.62 -20.60 -0.49
C ILE A 196 18.95 -19.46 0.26
N ASN A 197 18.71 -18.36 -0.45
CA ASN A 197 17.87 -17.29 0.05
C ASN A 197 16.40 -17.72 -0.05
N CYS A 198 15.82 -18.20 1.06
CA CYS A 198 14.44 -18.64 1.13
C CYS A 198 13.43 -17.50 0.84
N LEU A 199 13.76 -16.26 1.24
CA LEU A 199 12.92 -15.10 0.95
C LEU A 199 12.73 -14.91 -0.57
N ASN A 200 13.82 -15.01 -1.33
CA ASN A 200 13.79 -14.92 -2.80
C ASN A 200 13.18 -16.17 -3.44
N PHE A 201 13.28 -17.33 -2.79
CA PHE A 201 12.74 -18.58 -3.33
C PHE A 201 11.22 -18.56 -3.52
N ASN A 202 10.50 -17.75 -2.72
CA ASN A 202 9.06 -17.51 -2.87
C ASN A 202 8.65 -17.16 -4.29
N LEU A 203 9.39 -16.27 -4.96
CA LEU A 203 9.07 -15.83 -6.32
C LEU A 203 9.07 -16.99 -7.33
N PHE A 204 9.87 -18.02 -7.11
CA PHE A 204 10.03 -19.11 -8.07
C PHE A 204 8.97 -20.18 -7.93
N PHE A 205 8.65 -20.62 -6.71
CA PHE A 205 7.60 -21.64 -6.52
C PHE A 205 6.19 -21.04 -6.56
N GLU A 206 6.06 -19.73 -6.34
CA GLU A 206 4.79 -19.01 -6.40
C GLU A 206 4.57 -18.42 -7.82
N GLN A 207 5.36 -17.43 -8.22
CA GLN A 207 5.03 -16.61 -9.38
C GLN A 207 5.48 -17.23 -10.70
N VAL A 208 6.75 -17.66 -10.76
CA VAL A 208 7.32 -18.22 -11.99
C VAL A 208 6.73 -19.58 -12.30
N LEU A 209 6.65 -20.47 -11.31
CA LEU A 209 6.07 -21.81 -11.50
C LEU A 209 4.61 -21.74 -11.93
N PHE A 210 3.80 -20.83 -11.37
CA PHE A 210 2.42 -20.63 -11.80
C PHE A 210 2.32 -20.31 -13.29
N TYR A 211 3.11 -19.34 -13.75
CA TYR A 211 3.16 -18.95 -15.14
C TYR A 211 3.60 -20.11 -16.04
N GLN A 212 4.71 -20.78 -15.71
CA GLN A 212 5.22 -21.91 -16.51
C GLN A 212 4.22 -23.08 -16.57
N PHE A 213 3.56 -23.38 -15.45
CA PHE A 213 2.56 -24.43 -15.37
C PHE A 213 1.34 -24.13 -16.27
N ALA A 214 0.85 -22.89 -16.26
CA ALA A 214 -0.21 -22.45 -17.16
C ALA A 214 0.19 -22.55 -18.65
N GLN A 215 1.40 -22.10 -18.99
CA GLN A 215 1.91 -22.19 -20.36
C GLN A 215 2.06 -23.63 -20.85
N ASN A 216 2.49 -24.55 -19.98
CA ASN A 216 2.64 -25.95 -20.36
C ASN A 216 1.30 -26.65 -20.59
N ARG A 217 0.22 -26.17 -19.95
CA ARG A 217 -1.14 -26.70 -20.11
C ARG A 217 -2.00 -25.96 -21.14
N ASP A 218 -1.44 -24.93 -21.79
CA ASP A 218 -2.18 -24.05 -22.71
C ASP A 218 -3.43 -23.43 -22.06
N VAL A 219 -3.30 -23.06 -20.77
CA VAL A 219 -4.38 -22.40 -20.02
C VAL A 219 -4.17 -20.90 -20.04
N LYS A 220 -5.19 -20.17 -20.49
CA LYS A 220 -5.20 -18.70 -20.51
C LYS A 220 -5.18 -18.15 -19.08
N ILE A 221 -4.28 -17.19 -18.85
CA ILE A 221 -4.27 -16.33 -17.65
C ILE A 221 -4.88 -14.98 -18.03
N ASP A 222 -5.91 -14.55 -17.30
CA ASP A 222 -6.40 -13.18 -17.33
C ASP A 222 -5.63 -12.33 -16.32
N PHE A 223 -5.51 -11.02 -16.57
CA PHE A 223 -4.78 -10.09 -15.72
C PHE A 223 -5.69 -8.97 -15.22
N LEU A 224 -5.46 -8.50 -13.98
CA LEU A 224 -6.14 -7.30 -13.46
C LEU A 224 -5.67 -6.02 -14.17
N PHE A 225 -4.38 -5.98 -14.53
CA PHE A 225 -3.75 -4.92 -15.30
C PHE A 225 -3.11 -5.51 -16.55
N ASP A 226 -3.38 -4.91 -17.71
CA ASP A 226 -2.86 -5.35 -19.00
C ASP A 226 -1.37 -5.00 -19.18
N GLU A 227 -0.87 -4.05 -18.39
CA GLU A 227 0.51 -3.61 -18.38
C GLU A 227 1.46 -4.74 -17.95
N VAL A 228 2.53 -4.92 -18.73
CA VAL A 228 3.64 -5.80 -18.38
C VAL A 228 4.71 -4.97 -17.67
N TYR A 229 4.97 -5.30 -16.41
CA TYR A 229 5.90 -4.55 -15.58
C TYR A 229 7.32 -5.16 -15.63
N ASN A 230 8.33 -4.30 -15.50
CA ASN A 230 9.71 -4.74 -15.25
C ASN A 230 9.87 -5.12 -13.78
N ASP A 231 10.73 -6.09 -13.47
CA ASP A 231 10.93 -6.54 -12.10
C ASP A 231 11.30 -5.40 -11.14
N GLY A 232 10.52 -5.24 -10.07
CA GLY A 232 10.75 -4.21 -9.05
C GLY A 232 10.33 -2.77 -9.42
N TYR A 233 9.84 -2.53 -10.65
CA TYR A 233 9.38 -1.21 -11.08
C TYR A 233 7.86 -1.20 -11.25
N TYR A 234 7.20 -0.65 -10.25
CA TYR A 234 5.76 -0.43 -10.28
C TYR A 234 5.51 1.07 -10.19
N SER A 235 4.51 1.53 -10.92
CA SER A 235 4.00 2.89 -10.83
C SER A 235 2.49 2.80 -10.63
N GLY A 236 1.94 3.71 -9.83
CA GLY A 236 0.51 3.78 -9.70
C GLY A 236 -0.11 2.76 -8.73
N PHE A 237 0.60 2.28 -7.70
CA PHE A 237 -0.01 1.38 -6.70
C PHE A 237 -0.02 1.91 -5.26
N ALA A 238 0.44 3.14 -5.02
CA ALA A 238 0.58 3.67 -3.65
C ALA A 238 -0.03 5.08 -3.43
N GLU A 239 -0.73 5.63 -4.43
CA GLU A 239 -1.24 7.00 -4.42
C GLU A 239 -2.55 7.12 -3.64
N PHE A 240 -2.45 7.14 -2.31
CA PHE A 240 -3.60 7.38 -1.42
C PHE A 240 -4.30 8.71 -1.69
N GLN A 241 -3.61 9.71 -2.24
CA GLN A 241 -4.22 10.99 -2.63
C GLN A 241 -5.24 10.87 -3.77
N ASP A 242 -5.20 9.76 -4.52
CA ASP A 242 -6.10 9.53 -5.66
C ASP A 242 -7.30 8.64 -5.30
N VAL A 243 -7.35 8.06 -4.10
CA VAL A 243 -8.52 7.29 -3.64
C VAL A 243 -9.64 8.24 -3.18
N PRO A 244 -10.93 7.92 -3.39
CA PRO A 244 -11.46 6.65 -3.90
C PRO A 244 -11.64 6.60 -5.43
N ASP A 245 -11.21 7.62 -6.19
CA ASP A 245 -11.34 7.59 -7.66
C ASP A 245 -10.46 6.49 -8.24
N LYS A 246 -9.23 6.38 -7.73
CA LYS A 246 -8.39 5.20 -7.87
C LYS A 246 -8.99 4.02 -7.11
N LYS A 247 -9.13 2.90 -7.80
CA LYS A 247 -9.88 1.73 -7.30
C LYS A 247 -9.02 0.62 -6.70
N TYR A 248 -7.71 0.73 -6.85
CA TYR A 248 -6.78 -0.32 -6.45
C TYR A 248 -5.45 0.30 -5.99
N LEU A 249 -4.94 -0.18 -4.86
CA LEU A 249 -3.58 0.07 -4.38
C LEU A 249 -2.98 -1.28 -3.96
N HIS A 250 -1.67 -1.43 -4.13
CA HIS A 250 -0.91 -2.57 -3.66
C HIS A 250 0.46 -2.08 -3.17
N LEU A 251 0.64 -2.05 -1.85
CA LEU A 251 1.88 -1.61 -1.26
C LEU A 251 2.88 -2.74 -1.23
N LEU A 252 3.49 -3.04 -2.37
CA LEU A 252 4.53 -4.06 -2.51
C LEU A 252 5.94 -3.47 -2.54
N GLY A 253 6.94 -4.28 -2.16
CA GLY A 253 8.36 -3.93 -2.24
C GLY A 253 8.72 -2.59 -1.60
N ALA A 254 9.24 -1.65 -2.39
CA ALA A 254 9.70 -0.35 -1.92
C ALA A 254 8.59 0.52 -1.29
N TYR A 255 7.33 0.33 -1.70
CA TYR A 255 6.20 1.08 -1.12
C TYR A 255 6.01 0.79 0.37
N LYS A 256 6.20 -0.46 0.80
CA LYS A 256 6.16 -0.83 2.23
C LYS A 256 7.25 -0.18 3.07
N LYS A 257 8.35 0.24 2.42
CA LYS A 257 9.52 0.85 3.07
C LYS A 257 9.50 2.37 3.02
N ASN A 258 8.55 2.97 2.30
CA ASN A 258 8.42 4.42 2.21
C ASN A 258 7.60 4.96 3.40
N PRO A 259 8.19 5.79 4.28
CA PRO A 259 7.49 6.31 5.46
C PRO A 259 6.29 7.18 5.13
N ALA A 260 6.35 7.97 4.05
CA ALA A 260 5.25 8.85 3.64
C ALA A 260 4.04 8.04 3.16
N ILE A 261 4.26 6.97 2.41
CA ILE A 261 3.20 6.06 1.97
C ILE A 261 2.58 5.33 3.17
N CYS A 262 3.41 4.83 4.09
CA CYS A 262 2.95 4.19 5.31
C CYS A 262 2.12 5.15 6.17
N LYS A 263 2.56 6.42 6.28
CA LYS A 263 1.82 7.46 7.00
C LYS A 263 0.50 7.81 6.32
N ALA A 264 0.45 7.86 4.99
CA ALA A 264 -0.80 8.07 4.26
C ALA A 264 -1.82 6.95 4.52
N MET A 265 -1.37 5.69 4.58
CA MET A 265 -2.20 4.56 4.99
C MET A 265 -2.71 4.70 6.43
N GLU A 266 -1.83 5.06 7.37
CA GLU A 266 -2.21 5.29 8.76
C GLU A 266 -3.33 6.35 8.86
N VAL A 267 -3.13 7.51 8.25
CA VAL A 267 -4.09 8.62 8.25
C VAL A 267 -5.41 8.20 7.60
N TYR A 268 -5.35 7.42 6.51
CA TYR A 268 -6.55 6.85 5.88
C TYR A 268 -7.34 5.97 6.87
N VAL A 269 -6.65 5.09 7.61
CA VAL A 269 -7.26 4.22 8.62
C VAL A 269 -7.81 5.04 9.80
N MET A 270 -7.10 6.06 10.27
CA MET A 270 -7.56 6.95 11.35
C MET A 270 -8.89 7.63 11.02
N LYS A 271 -9.05 8.11 9.78
CA LYS A 271 -10.27 8.81 9.38
C LYS A 271 -11.41 7.86 9.02
N ASN A 272 -11.13 6.82 8.24
CA ASN A 272 -12.18 5.97 7.66
C ASN A 272 -12.55 4.79 8.57
N TYR A 273 -11.64 4.36 9.46
CA TYR A 273 -11.83 3.25 10.40
C TYR A 273 -11.34 3.60 11.82
N PRO A 274 -11.78 4.73 12.43
CA PRO A 274 -11.23 5.27 13.68
C PRO A 274 -11.28 4.28 14.85
N GLN A 275 -12.38 3.55 15.01
CA GLN A 275 -12.49 2.54 16.08
C GLN A 275 -11.48 1.39 15.91
N CYS A 276 -11.19 1.00 14.66
CA CYS A 276 -10.20 -0.04 14.39
C CYS A 276 -8.78 0.48 14.64
N TYR A 277 -8.52 1.74 14.26
CA TYR A 277 -7.27 2.41 14.63
C TYR A 277 -7.08 2.41 16.15
N SER A 278 -8.11 2.73 16.94
CA SER A 278 -7.96 2.74 18.40
C SER A 278 -7.75 1.35 19.01
N LYS A 279 -8.36 0.28 18.49
CA LYS A 279 -8.03 -1.10 18.90
C LYS A 279 -6.57 -1.44 18.59
N TRP A 280 -6.10 -1.02 17.41
CA TRP A 280 -4.69 -1.16 17.04
C TRP A 280 -3.78 -0.35 17.98
N ALA A 281 -4.12 0.90 18.29
CA ALA A 281 -3.35 1.77 19.16
C ALA A 281 -3.19 1.16 20.57
N VAL A 282 -4.28 0.64 21.16
CA VAL A 282 -4.25 -0.08 22.44
C VAL A 282 -3.28 -1.26 22.36
N MET A 283 -3.40 -2.09 21.31
CA MET A 283 -2.53 -3.24 21.12
C MET A 283 -1.05 -2.87 20.96
N ILE A 284 -0.74 -1.77 20.26
CA ILE A 284 0.62 -1.26 20.10
C ILE A 284 1.17 -0.69 21.41
N ASN A 285 0.39 0.12 22.12
CA ASN A 285 0.79 0.70 23.40
C ASN A 285 1.05 -0.39 24.45
N GLU A 286 0.23 -1.44 24.50
CA GLU A 286 0.47 -2.63 25.32
C GLU A 286 1.81 -3.31 24.98
N ALA A 287 2.14 -3.43 23.70
CA ALA A 287 3.35 -4.10 23.23
C ALA A 287 4.63 -3.26 23.44
N GLU A 288 4.53 -1.93 23.42
CA GLU A 288 5.64 -1.01 23.68
C GLU A 288 5.81 -0.68 25.18
N GLY A 289 4.75 -0.79 25.97
CA GLY A 289 4.76 -0.38 27.38
C GLY A 289 4.71 1.14 27.55
N GLU A 290 4.29 1.88 26.53
CA GLU A 290 4.19 3.34 26.48
C GLU A 290 2.89 3.77 25.78
N GLN A 291 2.36 4.95 26.09
CA GLN A 291 1.10 5.47 25.52
C GLN A 291 1.34 6.50 24.39
N ASN A 292 2.04 6.06 23.34
CA ASN A 292 2.37 6.95 22.22
C ASN A 292 1.26 6.99 21.15
N GLU A 293 0.49 5.91 20.96
CA GLU A 293 -0.58 5.83 19.97
C GLU A 293 -1.95 6.33 20.50
N ILE A 294 -2.84 6.75 19.59
CA ILE A 294 -4.12 7.39 19.95
C ILE A 294 -5.24 6.36 20.13
N GLU A 295 -5.63 6.12 21.37
CA GLU A 295 -6.61 5.08 21.76
C GLU A 295 -8.09 5.54 21.78
N PHE A 296 -8.37 6.83 21.53
CA PHE A 296 -9.71 7.41 21.76
C PHE A 296 -10.51 7.74 20.50
N LEU A 297 -10.02 7.40 19.30
CA LEU A 297 -10.71 7.72 18.05
C LEU A 297 -12.00 6.91 17.90
N THR A 298 -13.09 7.64 17.69
CA THR A 298 -14.39 7.12 17.25
C THR A 298 -14.86 7.94 16.04
N PRO A 299 -15.87 7.49 15.26
CA PRO A 299 -16.41 8.29 14.16
C PRO A 299 -16.85 9.69 14.63
N GLU A 300 -17.48 9.77 15.81
CA GLU A 300 -17.94 11.03 16.41
C GLU A 300 -16.75 11.92 16.79
N LYS A 301 -15.73 11.35 17.44
CA LYS A 301 -14.55 12.12 17.84
C LYS A 301 -13.74 12.59 16.64
N SER A 302 -13.58 11.76 15.61
CA SER A 302 -12.94 12.18 14.36
C SER A 302 -13.70 13.31 13.68
N ALA A 303 -15.04 13.22 13.61
CA ALA A 303 -15.86 14.30 13.04
C ALA A 303 -15.77 15.61 13.85
N GLU A 304 -15.77 15.51 15.18
CA GLU A 304 -15.57 16.65 16.08
C GLU A 304 -14.22 17.33 15.80
N LEU A 305 -13.12 16.56 15.78
CA LEU A 305 -11.77 17.07 15.55
C LEU A 305 -11.63 17.72 14.17
N ILE A 306 -12.22 17.14 13.13
CA ILE A 306 -12.26 17.72 11.77
C ILE A 306 -13.02 19.05 11.78
N SER A 307 -14.19 19.11 12.44
CA SER A 307 -14.99 20.34 12.53
C SER A 307 -14.26 21.45 13.30
N VAL A 308 -13.57 21.10 14.39
CA VAL A 308 -12.76 22.05 15.16
C VAL A 308 -11.63 22.61 14.28
N PHE A 309 -10.97 21.76 13.49
CA PHE A 309 -9.90 22.20 12.60
C PHE A 309 -10.39 23.13 11.48
N ASP A 310 -11.55 22.83 10.88
CA ASP A 310 -12.19 23.70 9.89
C ASP A 310 -12.47 25.11 10.44
N ASP A 311 -12.97 25.20 11.68
CA ASP A 311 -13.18 26.47 12.37
C ASP A 311 -11.87 27.21 12.67
N GLU A 312 -10.81 26.48 13.04
CA GLU A 312 -9.47 27.05 13.29
C GLU A 312 -8.85 27.62 12.01
N LEU A 313 -8.99 26.91 10.88
CA LEU A 313 -8.55 27.36 9.56
C LEU A 313 -9.24 28.67 9.15
N LYS A 314 -10.58 28.75 9.30
CA LYS A 314 -11.37 29.95 8.96
C LYS A 314 -11.04 31.15 9.85
N ARG A 315 -10.57 30.91 11.07
CA ARG A 315 -10.16 31.97 12.01
C ARG A 315 -8.68 32.36 11.87
N GLY A 316 -7.88 31.58 11.12
CA GLY A 316 -6.44 31.76 11.02
C GLY A 316 -5.71 31.58 12.35
N LYS A 317 -6.23 30.73 13.25
CA LYS A 317 -5.65 30.52 14.58
C LYS A 317 -5.82 29.07 15.03
N PHE A 318 -4.69 28.37 15.15
CA PHE A 318 -4.65 26.96 15.54
C PHE A 318 -4.47 26.77 17.05
N SER A 319 -5.19 25.79 17.61
CA SER A 319 -4.93 25.32 18.97
C SER A 319 -3.86 24.24 18.95
N ALA A 320 -2.88 24.34 19.86
CA ALA A 320 -1.84 23.32 20.03
C ALA A 320 -2.40 21.95 20.46
N GLU A 321 -3.56 21.93 21.11
CA GLU A 321 -4.19 20.71 21.56
C GLU A 321 -4.56 19.82 20.36
N HIS A 322 -3.98 18.62 20.30
CA HIS A 322 -4.19 17.65 19.22
C HIS A 322 -3.96 18.21 17.80
N TYR A 323 -3.13 19.24 17.64
CA TYR A 323 -2.97 19.94 16.37
C TYR A 323 -2.65 19.00 15.20
N LEU A 324 -1.59 18.19 15.33
CA LEU A 324 -1.16 17.28 14.26
C LEU A 324 -2.22 16.21 13.93
N LEU A 325 -2.93 15.71 14.95
CA LEU A 325 -4.04 14.78 14.75
C LEU A 325 -5.19 15.41 13.97
N LYS A 326 -5.61 16.62 14.36
CA LYS A 326 -6.65 17.38 13.65
C LYS A 326 -6.26 17.64 12.19
N ARG A 327 -5.01 18.07 11.96
CA ARG A 327 -4.45 18.29 10.63
C ARG A 327 -4.49 17.00 9.79
N ASP A 328 -4.00 15.88 10.33
CA ASP A 328 -4.00 14.59 9.64
C ASP A 328 -5.42 14.14 9.25
N LEU A 329 -6.38 14.23 10.17
CA LEU A 329 -7.79 13.88 9.91
C LEU A 329 -8.44 14.81 8.88
N TYR A 330 -8.16 16.11 8.91
CA TYR A 330 -8.74 17.07 7.98
C TYR A 330 -8.17 16.93 6.56
N THR A 331 -6.85 16.71 6.46
CA THR A 331 -6.12 16.66 5.18
C THR A 331 -6.34 15.38 4.39
N GLU A 332 -6.72 14.28 5.03
CA GLU A 332 -7.17 13.09 4.29
C GLU A 332 -8.32 13.47 3.36
N GLY A 333 -8.24 13.06 2.08
CA GLY A 333 -9.28 13.33 1.09
C GLY A 333 -9.33 14.78 0.58
N LEU A 334 -8.49 15.66 1.12
CA LEU A 334 -8.35 17.03 0.66
C LEU A 334 -7.83 17.13 -0.79
N PRO A 335 -6.90 16.29 -1.29
CA PRO A 335 -6.52 16.26 -2.71
C PRO A 335 -7.70 16.02 -3.65
N GLY A 336 -8.61 15.11 -3.30
CA GLY A 336 -9.83 14.86 -4.07
C GLY A 336 -10.79 16.05 -4.05
N SER A 337 -10.92 16.70 -2.89
CA SER A 337 -11.71 17.92 -2.74
C SER A 337 -11.16 19.07 -3.59
N PHE A 338 -9.84 19.27 -3.59
CA PHE A 338 -9.14 20.23 -4.43
C PHE A 338 -9.41 20.00 -5.92
N LYS A 339 -9.18 18.77 -6.42
CA LYS A 339 -9.49 18.40 -7.81
C LYS A 339 -10.95 18.66 -8.17
N SER A 340 -11.88 18.39 -7.24
CA SER A 340 -13.30 18.67 -7.46
C SER A 340 -13.59 20.16 -7.57
N LEU A 341 -12.99 21.01 -6.74
CA LEU A 341 -13.18 22.47 -6.77
C LEU A 341 -12.65 23.06 -8.09
N LEU A 342 -11.45 22.64 -8.51
CA LEU A 342 -10.86 23.03 -9.80
C LEU A 342 -11.79 22.65 -10.97
N ARG A 343 -12.28 21.41 -11.01
CA ARG A 343 -13.19 20.94 -12.07
C ARG A 343 -14.50 21.73 -12.12
N LYS A 344 -15.02 22.15 -10.96
CA LYS A 344 -16.24 22.97 -10.86
C LYS A 344 -15.99 24.46 -11.07
N LYS A 345 -14.73 24.89 -11.15
CA LYS A 345 -14.33 26.31 -11.20
C LYS A 345 -14.87 27.10 -9.99
N GLU A 346 -14.89 26.44 -8.82
CA GLU A 346 -15.23 27.07 -7.55
C GLU A 346 -13.95 27.63 -6.93
N ASP A 347 -13.99 28.87 -6.45
CA ASP A 347 -12.88 29.49 -5.72
C ASP A 347 -12.87 29.00 -4.26
N PHE A 348 -11.70 29.08 -3.61
CA PHE A 348 -11.48 28.60 -2.25
C PHE A 348 -10.30 29.29 -1.60
N ASN A 349 -10.24 29.26 -0.27
CA ASN A 349 -9.12 29.79 0.51
C ASN A 349 -8.01 28.75 0.60
N ILE A 350 -6.77 29.22 0.51
CA ILE A 350 -5.54 28.46 0.73
C ILE A 350 -4.88 29.01 1.99
N VAL A 351 -4.49 28.13 2.91
CA VAL A 351 -3.85 28.52 4.17
C VAL A 351 -2.62 27.66 4.43
N LEU A 352 -1.53 28.32 4.85
CA LEU A 352 -0.32 27.67 5.34
C LEU A 352 -0.58 27.04 6.71
N LEU A 353 -0.13 25.79 6.89
CA LEU A 353 -0.31 25.05 8.13
C LEU A 353 0.85 25.30 9.11
N ASP A 354 0.58 25.24 10.41
CA ASP A 354 1.62 25.20 11.44
C ASP A 354 2.40 23.86 11.42
N GLY A 355 3.56 23.84 12.09
CA GLY A 355 4.42 22.66 12.21
C GLY A 355 5.44 22.52 11.08
N LEU A 356 5.74 23.63 10.41
CA LEU A 356 6.72 23.75 9.33
C LEU A 356 7.96 24.48 9.86
N GLU A 357 9.15 23.93 9.61
CA GLU A 357 10.42 24.55 9.98
C GLU A 357 11.36 24.60 8.77
N GLN A 358 11.73 25.79 8.33
CA GLN A 358 12.71 25.97 7.25
C GLN A 358 14.12 25.74 7.80
N LYS A 359 14.90 24.89 7.12
CA LYS A 359 16.28 24.54 7.46
C LYS A 359 17.18 24.62 6.24
N VAL A 360 18.45 24.89 6.49
CA VAL A 360 19.51 24.84 5.48
C VAL A 360 20.35 23.60 5.75
N SER A 361 20.66 22.83 4.70
CA SER A 361 21.58 21.70 4.77
C SER A 361 22.53 21.76 3.59
N GLU A 362 23.78 21.33 3.79
CA GLU A 362 24.72 21.12 2.68
C GLU A 362 24.41 19.77 2.02
N LEU A 363 24.19 19.78 0.71
CA LEU A 363 24.06 18.59 -0.12
C LEU A 363 24.98 18.76 -1.34
N ASN A 364 25.95 17.87 -1.52
CA ASN A 364 26.94 17.94 -2.62
C ASN A 364 27.69 19.30 -2.71
N ASP A 365 28.09 19.88 -1.57
CA ASP A 365 28.75 21.19 -1.47
C ASP A 365 27.89 22.40 -1.91
N GLU A 366 26.57 22.22 -2.07
CA GLU A 366 25.60 23.30 -2.28
C GLU A 366 24.69 23.44 -1.05
N GLU A 367 24.39 24.69 -0.66
CA GLU A 367 23.39 24.97 0.37
C GLU A 367 22.00 24.74 -0.23
N VAL A 368 21.30 23.73 0.27
CA VAL A 368 19.94 23.41 -0.13
C VAL A 368 18.98 23.74 0.99
N LEU A 369 17.90 24.43 0.63
CA LEU A 369 16.85 24.84 1.55
C LEU A 369 15.79 23.75 1.61
N PHE A 370 15.41 23.34 2.82
CA PHE A 370 14.35 22.36 3.02
C PHE A 370 13.32 22.84 4.03
N LEU A 371 12.08 22.43 3.81
CA LEU A 371 11.00 22.52 4.77
C LEU A 371 10.88 21.19 5.52
N GLU A 372 11.11 21.22 6.84
CA GLU A 372 10.76 20.11 7.71
C GLU A 372 9.29 20.19 8.12
N ILE A 373 8.56 19.10 7.92
CA ILE A 373 7.13 18.99 8.14
C ILE A 373 6.93 18.06 9.32
N LYS A 374 6.53 18.60 10.47
CA LYS A 374 6.27 17.79 11.67
C LYS A 374 5.15 16.80 11.40
N GLU A 375 5.35 15.56 11.84
CA GLU A 375 4.39 14.47 11.70
C GLU A 375 4.06 13.86 13.07
N HIS A 376 2.82 13.39 13.22
CA HIS A 376 2.41 12.68 14.43
C HIS A 376 2.98 11.26 14.42
N ASN A 377 3.69 10.85 15.48
CA ASN A 377 4.27 9.51 15.65
C ASN A 377 5.18 9.04 14.48
N ALA A 378 5.73 9.98 13.72
CA ALA A 378 6.66 9.69 12.64
C ALA A 378 7.78 10.74 12.59
N MET A 379 8.87 10.40 11.89
CA MET A 379 9.93 11.35 11.61
C MET A 379 9.38 12.51 10.76
N PRO A 380 9.86 13.75 10.96
CA PRO A 380 9.46 14.86 10.11
C PRO A 380 9.70 14.57 8.64
N GLY A 381 8.71 14.90 7.81
CA GLY A 381 8.87 14.94 6.36
C GLY A 381 9.88 16.02 5.97
N LYS A 382 10.53 15.84 4.83
CA LYS A 382 11.41 16.85 4.24
C LYS A 382 10.95 17.16 2.84
N TYR A 383 10.88 18.43 2.51
CA TYR A 383 10.55 18.93 1.18
C TYR A 383 11.60 19.95 0.77
N GLU A 384 12.28 19.70 -0.34
CA GLU A 384 13.26 20.63 -0.92
C GLU A 384 12.51 21.84 -1.47
N LEU A 385 13.00 23.03 -1.16
CA LEU A 385 12.41 24.29 -1.59
C LEU A 385 13.22 24.87 -2.73
N ASP A 386 12.58 25.03 -3.89
CA ASP A 386 13.13 25.80 -4.99
C ASP A 386 12.69 27.29 -4.94
N ASP A 387 13.08 28.07 -5.95
CA ASP A 387 12.72 29.49 -6.04
C ASP A 387 11.20 29.68 -6.21
N LEU A 388 10.53 28.79 -6.94
CA LEU A 388 9.09 28.84 -7.15
C LEU A 388 8.35 28.55 -5.84
N ASP A 389 8.84 27.61 -5.04
CA ASP A 389 8.30 27.28 -3.74
C ASP A 389 8.37 28.48 -2.78
N GLN A 390 9.52 29.15 -2.72
CA GLN A 390 9.70 30.31 -1.85
C GLN A 390 8.74 31.44 -2.21
N ILE A 391 8.55 31.72 -3.50
CA ILE A 391 7.59 32.71 -3.98
C ILE A 391 6.16 32.29 -3.59
N ALA A 392 5.78 31.05 -3.89
CA ALA A 392 4.43 30.54 -3.63
C ALA A 392 4.09 30.56 -2.13
N LEU A 393 4.98 30.09 -1.27
CA LEU A 393 4.77 30.07 0.18
C LEU A 393 4.67 31.49 0.76
N ALA A 394 5.47 32.45 0.25
CA ALA A 394 5.37 33.84 0.66
C ALA A 394 4.01 34.48 0.30
N LYS A 395 3.38 34.05 -0.81
CA LYS A 395 2.02 34.49 -1.15
C LYS A 395 0.95 33.88 -0.24
N ILE A 396 1.15 32.62 0.14
CA ILE A 396 0.18 31.85 0.93
C ILE A 396 0.27 32.19 2.44
N GLU A 397 1.38 32.75 2.93
CA GLU A 397 1.66 32.98 4.36
C GLU A 397 0.50 33.61 5.15
N LYS A 398 -0.23 34.57 4.56
CA LYS A 398 -1.35 35.28 5.22
C LYS A 398 -2.72 34.67 4.96
N GLY A 399 -2.78 33.58 4.22
CA GLY A 399 -3.99 33.07 3.58
C GLY A 399 -4.35 33.86 2.32
N ILE A 400 -4.78 33.17 1.28
CA ILE A 400 -5.08 33.77 -0.03
C ILE A 400 -6.21 33.00 -0.72
N LEU A 401 -7.04 33.67 -1.52
CA LEU A 401 -7.98 32.99 -2.41
C LEU A 401 -7.23 32.33 -3.57
N TYR A 402 -7.72 31.19 -4.06
CA TYR A 402 -7.09 30.48 -5.18
C TYR A 402 -7.00 31.37 -6.42
N SER A 403 -8.06 32.11 -6.76
CA SER A 403 -8.05 33.05 -7.88
C SER A 403 -6.99 34.15 -7.75
N GLU A 404 -6.79 34.66 -6.54
CA GLU A 404 -5.77 35.66 -6.21
C GLU A 404 -4.37 35.05 -6.28
N PHE A 405 -4.18 33.85 -5.73
CA PHE A 405 -2.91 33.11 -5.80
C PHE A 405 -2.48 32.89 -7.25
N ILE A 406 -3.37 32.41 -8.12
CA ILE A 406 -3.05 32.23 -9.54
C ILE A 406 -2.68 33.57 -10.17
N THR A 407 -3.44 34.65 -9.89
CA THR A 407 -3.14 35.98 -10.43
C THR A 407 -1.76 36.47 -10.00
N GLU A 408 -1.40 36.31 -8.73
CA GLU A 408 -0.11 36.74 -8.20
C GLU A 408 1.06 35.89 -8.72
N MET A 409 0.86 34.57 -8.87
CA MET A 409 1.88 33.67 -9.40
C MET A 409 2.12 33.88 -10.88
N MET A 410 1.08 34.12 -11.68
CA MET A 410 1.19 34.32 -13.13
C MET A 410 2.11 35.49 -13.52
N VAL A 411 2.30 36.49 -12.65
CA VAL A 411 3.21 37.64 -12.88
C VAL A 411 4.67 37.20 -12.97
N HIS A 412 5.03 36.04 -12.40
CA HIS A 412 6.38 35.50 -12.42
C HIS A 412 6.69 34.69 -13.68
N PHE A 413 5.70 34.49 -14.57
CA PHE A 413 5.87 33.72 -15.79
C PHE A 413 5.63 34.60 -17.02
N ASP A 414 6.53 34.49 -18.00
CA ASP A 414 6.38 35.19 -19.27
C ASP A 414 5.49 34.37 -20.22
N CYS A 415 4.18 34.60 -20.15
CA CYS A 415 3.17 33.90 -20.94
C CYS A 415 2.59 34.81 -22.03
N GLU A 416 2.90 34.52 -23.28
CA GLU A 416 2.38 35.24 -24.45
C GLU A 416 1.17 34.55 -25.11
N THR A 417 0.98 33.25 -24.83
CA THR A 417 -0.08 32.44 -25.45
C THR A 417 -0.98 31.76 -24.41
N GLN A 418 -2.21 31.40 -24.82
CA GLN A 418 -3.13 30.65 -23.96
C GLN A 418 -2.56 29.27 -23.57
N GLU A 419 -1.85 28.60 -24.47
CA GLU A 419 -1.22 27.31 -24.20
C GLU A 419 -0.15 27.43 -23.10
N GLN A 420 0.66 28.49 -23.12
CA GLN A 420 1.61 28.76 -22.04
C GLN A 420 0.91 29.01 -20.70
N GLN A 421 -0.18 29.79 -20.71
CA GLN A 421 -0.97 30.03 -19.50
C GLN A 421 -1.56 28.73 -18.93
N ASP A 422 -2.10 27.86 -19.79
CA ASP A 422 -2.67 26.58 -19.38
C ASP A 422 -1.59 25.65 -18.79
N ASN A 423 -0.39 25.65 -19.37
CA ASN A 423 0.75 24.88 -18.86
C ASN A 423 1.23 25.39 -17.49
N VAL A 424 1.34 26.71 -17.30
CA VAL A 424 1.69 27.31 -16.00
C VAL A 424 0.59 27.03 -14.97
N LEU A 425 -0.68 27.11 -15.35
CA LEU A 425 -1.79 26.75 -14.46
C LEU A 425 -1.71 25.28 -14.03
N ALA A 426 -1.38 24.37 -14.95
CA ALA A 426 -1.18 22.97 -14.61
C ALA A 426 0.00 22.76 -13.65
N LEU A 427 1.12 23.48 -13.86
CA LEU A 427 2.27 23.48 -12.96
C LEU A 427 1.89 23.96 -11.55
N LEU A 428 1.23 25.11 -11.43
CA LEU A 428 0.81 25.70 -10.15
C LEU A 428 -0.21 24.81 -9.43
N ASN A 429 -1.14 24.19 -10.16
CA ASN A 429 -2.07 23.22 -9.58
C ASN A 429 -1.36 21.94 -9.12
N GLY A 430 -0.32 21.50 -9.84
CA GLY A 430 0.57 20.41 -9.42
C GLY A 430 1.31 20.74 -8.13
N LEU A 431 1.86 21.96 -8.03
CA LEU A 431 2.51 22.48 -6.83
C LEU A 431 1.57 22.46 -5.63
N LEU A 432 0.38 23.03 -5.75
CA LEU A 432 -0.63 23.02 -4.68
C LEU A 432 -1.06 21.60 -4.32
N THR A 433 -1.15 20.69 -5.30
CA THR A 433 -1.44 19.26 -5.02
C THR A 433 -0.34 18.66 -4.14
N ASN A 434 0.93 18.89 -4.46
CA ASN A 434 2.06 18.41 -3.65
C ASN A 434 2.01 19.00 -2.23
N TYR A 435 1.74 20.29 -2.09
CA TYR A 435 1.63 20.93 -0.78
C TYR A 435 0.50 20.36 0.07
N ILE A 436 -0.65 20.04 -0.55
CA ILE A 436 -1.77 19.39 0.17
C ILE A 436 -1.37 17.98 0.59
N VAL A 437 -0.76 17.18 -0.30
CA VAL A 437 -0.34 15.80 -0.01
C VAL A 437 0.71 15.77 1.11
N LEU A 438 1.63 16.73 1.11
CA LEU A 438 2.67 16.89 2.12
C LEU A 438 2.18 17.61 3.38
N LYS A 439 0.91 18.03 3.45
CA LYS A 439 0.31 18.75 4.58
C LYS A 439 1.04 20.07 4.92
N ILE A 440 1.55 20.75 3.89
CA ILE A 440 2.11 22.10 3.95
C ILE A 440 0.97 23.14 3.97
N ILE A 441 -0.07 22.91 3.17
CA ILE A 441 -1.25 23.77 3.10
C ILE A 441 -2.53 22.99 3.35
N ALA A 442 -3.58 23.70 3.73
CA ALA A 442 -4.96 23.23 3.65
C ALA A 442 -5.82 24.21 2.85
N ILE A 443 -6.99 23.73 2.41
CA ILE A 443 -7.99 24.52 1.70
C ILE A 443 -9.35 24.43 2.40
N TYR A 444 -10.13 25.50 2.30
CA TYR A 444 -11.51 25.55 2.76
C TYR A 444 -12.33 26.55 1.91
N ARG A 445 -13.65 26.45 2.03
CA ARG A 445 -14.59 27.38 1.38
C ARG A 445 -15.12 28.42 2.34
#